data_AF-A0A0A7DTP2-F1
#
_entry.id   AF-A0A0A7DTP2-F1
#
_cell.length_a   1.000
_cell.length_b   1.000
_cell.length_c   1.000
_cell.angle_alpha   90.00
_cell.angle_beta   90.00
_cell.angle_gamma   90.00
#
_symmetry.space_group_name_H-M   'P 1'
#
loop_
_entity.id
_entity.type
_entity.pdbx_description
1 polymer ?
#
loop_
_entity_poly.entity_id
_entity_poly.type
_entity_poly.pdbx_seq_one_letter_code
_entity_poly.pdbx_strand_id
1 'polypeptide(L)'
;VASHFKPEWIVNIKETGQVWLVDYSDPINPTIKMIEAERFLHDGGWDSTQRYFMVAANQANRVAVIDSLEGELEALVDTPAVPHPGRGANWIDPEYGPVWSTSHLGDGTLIAIGTDPEGHPESTWKVVREIPLLGGGGLFIKTHP
;
A
#
# COMPACT_ATOMS: atom_id res chain seq x y z
N VAL A 1 1.96 -11.07 2.12
CA VAL A 1 1.09 -11.09 3.32
C VAL A 1 -0.06 -12.06 3.08
N ALA A 2 -0.79 -12.53 4.12
CA ALA A 2 -2.00 -13.34 3.90
C ALA A 2 -3.22 -12.44 3.75
N SER A 3 -4.11 -12.75 2.80
CA SER A 3 -5.43 -12.11 2.67
C SER A 3 -6.31 -12.40 3.89
N HIS A 4 -7.18 -11.47 4.22
CA HIS A 4 -8.17 -11.60 5.30
C HIS A 4 -9.54 -12.09 4.81
N PHE A 5 -9.72 -12.25 3.49
CA PHE A 5 -11.01 -12.57 2.86
C PHE A 5 -11.02 -13.93 2.13
N LYS A 6 -9.86 -14.34 1.62
CA LYS A 6 -9.68 -15.58 0.84
C LYS A 6 -8.44 -16.31 1.33
N PRO A 7 -8.33 -17.64 1.10
CA PRO A 7 -7.12 -18.40 1.41
C PRO A 7 -6.01 -18.08 0.39
N GLU A 8 -5.56 -16.83 0.35
CA GLU A 8 -4.61 -16.32 -0.64
C GLU A 8 -3.38 -15.66 0.02
N TRP A 9 -2.20 -15.94 -0.53
CA TRP A 9 -1.01 -15.14 -0.27
C TRP A 9 -0.93 -14.00 -1.28
N ILE A 10 -0.61 -12.80 -0.81
CA ILE A 10 -0.27 -11.65 -1.63
C ILE A 10 1.25 -11.54 -1.73
N VAL A 11 1.76 -11.63 -2.96
CA VAL A 11 3.19 -11.69 -3.29
C VAL A 11 3.56 -10.58 -4.27
N ASN A 12 4.59 -9.80 -3.95
CA ASN A 12 5.12 -8.77 -4.84
C ASN A 12 6.20 -9.35 -5.76
N ILE A 13 6.06 -9.16 -7.06
CA ILE A 13 7.09 -9.49 -8.05
C ILE A 13 7.68 -8.19 -8.59
N LYS A 14 8.89 -7.88 -8.12
CA LYS A 14 9.51 -6.56 -8.23
C LYS A 14 9.72 -6.10 -9.68
N GLU A 15 10.48 -6.84 -10.48
CA GLU A 15 10.95 -6.38 -11.79
C GLU A 15 9.85 -6.33 -12.84
N THR A 16 8.88 -7.25 -12.76
CA THR A 16 7.72 -7.30 -13.66
C THR A 16 6.58 -6.39 -13.20
N GLY A 17 6.62 -5.90 -11.96
CA GLY A 17 5.61 -4.99 -11.43
C GLY A 17 4.24 -5.64 -11.24
N GLN A 18 4.24 -6.88 -10.77
CA GLN A 18 3.01 -7.65 -10.57
C GLN A 18 2.77 -7.96 -9.10
N VAL A 19 1.51 -7.91 -8.70
CA VAL A 19 1.05 -8.47 -7.43
C VAL A 19 0.34 -9.79 -7.74
N TRP A 20 0.78 -10.87 -7.12
CA TRP A 20 0.19 -12.18 -7.29
C TRP A 20 -0.69 -12.53 -6.08
N LEU A 21 -1.91 -12.98 -6.37
CA LEU A 21 -2.79 -13.62 -5.39
C LEU A 21 -2.67 -15.13 -5.61
N VAL A 22 -2.00 -15.80 -4.67
CA VAL A 22 -1.72 -17.24 -4.74
C VAL A 22 -2.68 -17.96 -3.80
N ASP A 23 -3.70 -18.61 -4.38
CA ASP A 23 -4.68 -19.40 -3.64
C ASP A 23 -4.02 -20.68 -3.12
N TYR A 24 -4.08 -20.86 -1.80
CA TYR A 24 -3.51 -21.99 -1.08
C TYR A 24 -4.58 -22.97 -0.54
N SER A 25 -5.83 -22.88 -1.00
CA SER A 25 -6.88 -23.86 -0.68
C SER A 25 -6.53 -25.27 -1.15
N ASP A 26 -5.85 -25.40 -2.30
CA ASP A 26 -5.09 -26.59 -2.72
C ASP A 26 -3.61 -26.21 -2.89
N PRO A 27 -2.77 -26.39 -1.85
CA PRO A 27 -1.37 -26.00 -1.89
C PRO A 27 -0.51 -26.86 -2.83
N ILE A 28 -1.03 -27.98 -3.34
CA ILE A 28 -0.32 -28.85 -4.29
C ILE A 28 -0.60 -28.39 -5.73
N ASN A 29 -1.78 -27.81 -5.99
CA ASN A 29 -2.19 -27.27 -7.29
C ASN A 29 -2.69 -25.82 -7.18
N PRO A 30 -1.82 -24.86 -6.78
CA PRO A 30 -2.26 -23.50 -6.50
C PRO A 30 -2.75 -22.79 -7.76
N THR A 31 -3.85 -22.04 -7.63
CA THR A 31 -4.26 -21.07 -8.64
C THR A 31 -3.62 -19.72 -8.34
N ILE A 32 -3.13 -19.05 -9.39
CA ILE A 32 -2.48 -17.74 -9.25
C ILE A 32 -3.22 -16.73 -10.12
N LYS A 33 -3.71 -15.66 -9.50
CA LYS A 33 -4.16 -14.44 -10.20
C LYS A 33 -3.01 -13.44 -10.22
N MET A 34 -2.61 -13.01 -11.40
CA MET A 34 -1.56 -11.99 -11.57
C MET A 34 -2.22 -10.64 -11.86
N ILE A 35 -1.93 -9.65 -11.03
CA ILE A 35 -2.43 -8.28 -11.15
C ILE A 35 -1.27 -7.41 -11.61
N GLU A 36 -1.44 -6.73 -12.74
CA GLU A 36 -0.50 -5.69 -13.17
C GLU A 36 -0.63 -4.48 -12.22
N ALA A 37 0.49 -4.02 -11.68
CA ALA A 37 0.55 -2.89 -10.77
C ALA A 37 1.56 -1.87 -11.29
N GLU A 38 2.76 -1.83 -10.72
CA GLU A 38 3.83 -0.92 -11.12
C GLU A 38 5.19 -1.57 -10.89
N ARG A 39 6.18 -1.27 -11.73
CA ARG A 39 7.52 -1.85 -11.58
C ARG A 39 8.19 -1.39 -10.29
N PHE A 40 9.10 -2.23 -9.80
CA PHE A 40 9.89 -1.99 -8.58
C PHE A 40 9.09 -2.10 -7.27
N LEU A 41 8.01 -2.89 -7.25
CA LEU A 41 7.32 -3.27 -6.01
C LEU A 41 8.31 -3.74 -4.95
N HIS A 42 8.13 -3.29 -3.71
CA HIS A 42 9.02 -3.59 -2.60
C HIS A 42 8.19 -4.02 -1.39
N ASP A 43 8.03 -3.13 -0.42
CA ASP A 43 7.35 -3.33 0.85
C ASP A 43 5.99 -2.64 0.87
N GLY A 44 5.16 -3.04 1.82
CA GLY A 44 3.77 -2.63 1.90
C GLY A 44 3.05 -3.27 3.08
N GLY A 45 1.84 -2.80 3.33
CA GLY A 45 1.00 -3.30 4.41
C GLY A 45 -0.47 -3.05 4.17
N TRP A 46 -1.26 -3.58 5.08
CA TRP A 46 -2.70 -3.42 5.08
C TRP A 46 -3.10 -2.00 5.49
N ASP A 47 -4.17 -1.49 4.86
CA ASP A 47 -4.97 -0.41 5.43
C ASP A 47 -5.59 -0.85 6.77
N SER A 48 -6.26 0.09 7.44
CA SER A 48 -6.87 -0.17 8.76
C SER A 48 -7.94 -1.28 8.76
N THR A 49 -8.62 -1.50 7.63
CA THR A 49 -9.68 -2.51 7.46
C THR A 49 -9.15 -3.88 7.03
N GLN A 50 -7.86 -3.97 6.69
CA GLN A 50 -7.22 -5.18 6.16
C GLN A 50 -7.76 -5.65 4.81
N ARG A 51 -8.42 -4.76 4.05
CA ARG A 51 -8.94 -5.03 2.70
C ARG A 51 -7.97 -4.62 1.62
N TYR A 52 -7.36 -3.44 1.76
CA TYR A 52 -6.52 -2.84 0.75
C TYR A 52 -5.06 -3.03 1.10
N PHE A 53 -4.33 -3.71 0.22
CA PHE A 53 -2.89 -3.86 0.35
C PHE A 53 -2.20 -2.67 -0.31
N MET A 54 -1.63 -1.80 0.54
CA MET A 54 -0.88 -0.60 0.17
C MET A 54 0.59 -1.00 -0.04
N VAL A 55 1.11 -0.94 -1.27
CA VAL A 55 2.47 -1.39 -1.61
C VAL A 55 3.26 -0.33 -2.36
N ALA A 56 4.49 -0.07 -1.90
CA ALA A 56 5.40 0.87 -2.55
C ALA A 56 6.04 0.26 -3.81
N ALA A 57 5.90 0.96 -4.93
CA ALA A 57 6.70 0.82 -6.13
C ALA A 57 7.84 1.85 -6.08
N ASN A 58 8.87 1.55 -5.29
CA ASN A 58 9.74 2.58 -4.73
C ASN A 58 10.52 3.39 -5.77
N GLN A 59 11.13 2.75 -6.76
CA GLN A 59 11.86 3.44 -7.84
C GLN A 59 10.93 4.09 -8.89
N ALA A 60 9.62 3.85 -8.80
CA ALA A 60 8.61 4.52 -9.60
C ALA A 60 7.94 5.69 -8.86
N ASN A 61 8.31 5.96 -7.60
CA ASN A 61 7.72 7.00 -6.74
C ASN A 61 6.19 6.88 -6.66
N ARG A 62 5.71 5.65 -6.45
CA ARG A 62 4.29 5.33 -6.40
C ARG A 62 3.95 4.37 -5.28
N VAL A 63 2.71 4.42 -4.84
CA VAL A 63 2.07 3.38 -4.01
C VAL A 63 0.91 2.78 -4.81
N ALA A 64 0.96 1.48 -5.05
CA ALA A 64 -0.15 0.73 -5.61
C ALA A 64 -1.09 0.26 -4.50
N VAL A 65 -2.39 0.30 -4.80
CA VAL A 65 -3.47 -0.12 -3.89
C VAL A 65 -4.15 -1.33 -4.52
N ILE A 66 -4.11 -2.46 -3.83
CA ILE A 66 -4.72 -3.71 -4.30
C ILE A 66 -5.91 -4.04 -3.41
N ASP A 67 -7.11 -4.15 -3.98
CA ASP A 67 -8.27 -4.69 -3.26
C ASP A 67 -8.12 -6.21 -3.18
N SER A 68 -7.93 -6.75 -1.96
CA SER A 68 -7.78 -8.19 -1.76
C SER A 68 -9.10 -8.97 -1.74
N LEU A 69 -10.23 -8.27 -1.64
CA LEU A 69 -11.56 -8.88 -1.73
C LEU A 69 -11.93 -9.14 -3.20
N GLU A 70 -11.80 -8.13 -4.05
CA GLU A 70 -12.10 -8.23 -5.50
C GLU A 70 -10.91 -8.77 -6.30
N GLY A 71 -9.71 -8.58 -5.77
CA GLY A 71 -8.45 -9.04 -6.36
C GLY A 71 -8.04 -8.20 -7.56
N GLU A 72 -8.12 -6.87 -7.44
CA GLU A 72 -7.81 -5.94 -8.53
C GLU A 72 -6.97 -4.74 -8.07
N LEU A 73 -6.39 -4.02 -9.04
CA LEU A 73 -5.67 -2.78 -8.79
C LEU A 73 -6.69 -1.64 -8.70
N GLU A 74 -6.78 -1.02 -7.53
CA GLU A 74 -7.69 0.11 -7.28
C GLU A 74 -7.08 1.44 -7.72
N ALA A 75 -5.80 1.64 -7.41
CA ALA A 75 -5.14 2.91 -7.66
C ALA A 75 -3.62 2.78 -7.75
N LEU A 76 -3.02 3.73 -8.48
CA LEU A 76 -1.61 4.08 -8.41
C LEU A 76 -1.52 5.52 -7.90
N VAL A 77 -1.02 5.70 -6.70
CA VAL A 77 -0.89 7.00 -6.03
C VAL A 77 0.53 7.49 -6.20
N ASP A 78 0.73 8.64 -6.84
CA ASP A 78 2.04 9.28 -6.96
C ASP A 78 2.51 9.80 -5.59
N THR A 79 3.81 9.69 -5.32
CA THR A 79 4.43 10.08 -4.05
C THR A 79 5.71 10.89 -4.27
N PRO A 80 6.25 11.53 -3.23
CA PRO A 80 7.65 11.96 -3.20
C PRO A 80 8.64 10.80 -3.43
N ALA A 81 9.92 11.14 -3.55
CA ALA A 81 10.94 10.22 -4.04
C ALA A 81 11.21 9.03 -3.12
N VAL A 82 11.14 7.81 -3.67
CA VAL A 82 11.48 6.53 -3.03
C VAL A 82 10.69 6.28 -1.74
N PRO A 83 9.36 6.04 -1.83
CA PRO A 83 8.56 5.64 -0.67
C PRO A 83 9.11 4.34 -0.08
N HIS A 84 9.25 4.29 1.24
CA HIS A 84 9.73 3.13 1.97
C HIS A 84 8.95 2.97 3.29
N PRO A 85 7.76 2.33 3.25
CA PRO A 85 6.85 2.28 4.38
C PRO A 85 7.20 1.26 5.46
N GLY A 86 7.98 0.23 5.14
CA GLY A 86 7.87 -1.06 5.83
C GLY A 86 6.45 -1.62 5.64
N ARG A 87 5.66 -1.63 6.71
CA ARG A 87 4.21 -1.95 6.64
C ARG A 87 3.33 -0.70 6.61
N GLY A 88 3.94 0.48 6.74
CA GLY A 88 3.24 1.74 6.95
C GLY A 88 2.59 1.87 8.32
N ALA A 89 1.81 2.94 8.47
CA ALA A 89 1.12 3.30 9.70
C ALA A 89 -0.31 3.75 9.39
N ASN A 90 -1.29 3.09 10.01
CA ASN A 90 -2.70 3.43 9.90
C ASN A 90 -3.13 4.31 11.07
N TRP A 91 -3.87 5.39 10.81
CA TRP A 91 -4.40 6.30 11.84
C TRP A 91 -5.61 7.07 11.31
N ILE A 92 -6.29 7.82 12.17
CA ILE A 92 -7.44 8.66 11.80
C ILE A 92 -6.97 10.11 11.67
N ASP A 93 -6.98 10.64 10.44
CA ASP A 93 -6.82 12.06 10.21
C ASP A 93 -8.08 12.81 10.66
N PRO A 94 -7.96 13.90 11.45
CA PRO A 94 -9.12 14.64 11.95
C PRO A 94 -10.04 15.23 10.88
N GLU A 95 -9.53 15.43 9.66
CA GLU A 95 -10.26 16.03 8.54
C GLU A 95 -10.62 15.00 7.46
N TYR A 96 -9.70 14.07 7.19
CA TYR A 96 -9.81 13.14 6.06
C TYR A 96 -10.17 11.70 6.45
N GLY A 97 -10.35 11.43 7.73
CA GLY A 97 -10.73 10.10 8.21
C GLY A 97 -9.59 9.09 8.16
N PRO A 98 -9.86 7.79 7.93
CA PRO A 98 -8.84 6.75 7.90
C PRO A 98 -7.78 6.99 6.82
N VAL A 99 -6.51 6.94 7.24
CA VAL A 99 -5.35 7.11 6.35
C VAL A 99 -4.27 6.07 6.63
N TRP A 100 -3.49 5.77 5.60
CA TRP A 100 -2.24 5.00 5.67
C TRP A 100 -1.06 5.90 5.29
N SER A 101 0.03 5.84 6.06
CA SER A 101 1.19 6.70 5.88
C SER A 101 2.48 5.96 5.55
N THR A 102 3.33 6.63 4.77
CA THR A 102 4.69 6.19 4.43
C THR A 102 5.70 7.33 4.59
N SER A 103 6.91 6.99 5.02
CA SER A 103 8.09 7.85 4.89
C SER A 103 8.80 7.61 3.56
N HIS A 104 9.80 8.44 3.26
CA HIS A 104 10.56 8.38 2.02
C HIS A 104 12.07 8.28 2.29
N LEU A 105 12.75 7.45 1.50
CA LEU A 105 14.21 7.35 1.50
C LEU A 105 14.84 8.51 0.74
N GLY A 106 14.26 8.87 -0.41
CA GLY A 106 14.80 9.87 -1.33
C GLY A 106 14.37 11.30 -1.03
N ASP A 107 13.39 11.49 -0.14
CA ASP A 107 12.82 12.79 0.19
C ASP A 107 12.54 12.93 1.68
N GLY A 108 12.62 14.14 2.21
CA GLY A 108 12.41 14.44 3.63
C GLY A 108 10.96 14.63 4.02
N THR A 109 10.06 13.77 3.52
CA THR A 109 8.61 13.94 3.69
C THR A 109 7.95 12.65 4.16
N LEU A 110 6.95 12.80 5.02
CA LEU A 110 5.96 11.77 5.34
C LEU A 110 4.67 12.13 4.62
N ILE A 111 4.03 11.18 3.96
CA ILE A 111 2.70 11.38 3.37
C ILE A 111 1.64 10.57 4.09
N ALA A 112 0.39 11.00 3.99
CA ALA A 112 -0.79 10.22 4.36
C ALA A 112 -1.71 10.09 3.15
N ILE A 113 -2.15 8.86 2.88
CA ILE A 113 -3.05 8.50 1.78
C ILE A 113 -4.41 8.12 2.38
N GLY A 114 -5.51 8.67 1.88
CA GLY A 114 -6.86 8.30 2.30
C GLY A 114 -7.24 6.87 1.91
N THR A 115 -7.83 6.10 2.83
CA THR A 115 -8.12 4.67 2.64
C THR A 115 -9.57 4.26 2.91
N ASP A 116 -10.52 5.20 2.82
CA ASP A 116 -11.93 4.95 3.14
C ASP A 116 -12.87 5.34 1.99
N PRO A 117 -13.02 4.46 0.97
CA PRO A 117 -13.87 4.70 -0.20
C PRO A 117 -15.34 4.95 0.13
N GLU A 118 -15.85 4.42 1.25
CA GLU A 118 -17.27 4.52 1.62
C GLU A 118 -17.55 5.79 2.43
N GLY A 119 -16.75 6.06 3.47
CA GLY A 119 -16.96 7.20 4.35
C GLY A 119 -16.34 8.51 3.86
N HIS A 120 -15.24 8.42 3.09
CA HIS A 120 -14.44 9.58 2.65
C HIS A 120 -14.04 9.47 1.15
N PRO A 121 -15.02 9.33 0.23
CA PRO A 121 -14.76 9.08 -1.20
C PRO A 121 -13.92 10.19 -1.86
N GLU A 122 -14.08 11.45 -1.46
CA GLU A 122 -13.35 12.58 -2.03
C GLU A 122 -11.84 12.55 -1.74
N SER A 123 -11.43 11.87 -0.66
CA SER A 123 -10.04 11.78 -0.18
C SER A 123 -9.39 10.44 -0.50
N THR A 124 -10.18 9.48 -0.95
CA THR A 124 -9.76 8.10 -1.16
C THR A 124 -8.71 7.98 -2.26
N TRP A 125 -7.63 7.24 -1.99
CA TRP A 125 -6.50 7.02 -2.90
C TRP A 125 -5.78 8.29 -3.34
N LYS A 126 -5.84 9.35 -2.51
CA LYS A 126 -5.11 10.61 -2.72
C LYS A 126 -4.17 10.86 -1.56
N VAL A 127 -3.04 11.50 -1.85
CA VAL A 127 -2.21 12.10 -0.81
C VAL A 127 -2.98 13.28 -0.21
N VAL A 128 -3.35 13.17 1.08
CA VAL A 128 -4.13 14.18 1.80
C VAL A 128 -3.30 14.99 2.79
N ARG A 129 -2.12 14.49 3.17
CA ARG A 129 -1.12 15.21 3.96
C ARG A 129 0.26 14.99 3.37
N GLU A 130 1.05 16.06 3.32
CA GLU A 130 2.49 16.03 3.15
C GLU A 130 3.13 16.75 4.35
N ILE A 131 3.92 16.02 5.13
CA ILE A 131 4.48 16.47 6.40
C ILE A 131 6.01 16.46 6.28
N PRO A 132 6.66 17.64 6.29
CA PRO A 132 8.12 17.72 6.27
C PRO A 132 8.73 17.04 7.50
N LEU A 133 9.79 16.29 7.25
CA LEU A 133 10.65 15.67 8.26
C LEU A 133 12.02 16.38 8.30
N LEU A 134 12.88 15.97 9.23
CA LEU A 134 14.23 16.53 9.38
C LEU A 134 15.14 16.30 8.17
N GLY A 135 14.79 15.34 7.30
CA GLY A 135 15.52 14.97 6.10
C GLY A 135 15.03 13.65 5.53
N GLY A 136 15.63 13.23 4.41
CA GLY A 136 15.37 11.92 3.81
C GLY A 136 15.96 10.75 4.61
N GLY A 137 15.88 9.55 4.06
CA GLY A 137 16.37 8.33 4.71
C GLY A 137 15.36 7.65 5.64
N GLY A 138 14.07 7.98 5.53
CA GLY A 138 13.01 7.34 6.28
C GLY A 138 12.78 5.89 5.82
N LEU A 139 13.13 4.92 6.66
CA LEU A 139 12.96 3.49 6.39
C LEU A 139 11.66 2.90 6.94
N PHE A 140 11.19 3.43 8.07
CA PHE A 140 10.04 2.88 8.77
C PHE A 140 9.23 3.99 9.41
N ILE A 141 7.92 3.81 9.42
CA ILE A 141 6.96 4.60 10.17
C ILE A 141 6.13 3.66 11.06
N LYS A 142 5.72 4.16 12.23
CA LYS A 142 4.89 3.37 13.14
C LYS A 142 3.94 4.26 13.94
N THR A 143 2.79 3.68 14.24
CA THR A 143 1.79 4.17 15.20
C THR A 143 1.05 2.99 15.81
N HIS A 144 0.16 3.25 16.76
CA HIS A 144 -0.73 2.28 17.39
C HIS A 144 -2.10 2.93 17.68
N PRO A 145 -3.21 2.19 17.60
CA PRO A 145 -4.53 2.67 18.02
C PRO A 145 -4.61 3.16 19.47
#